data_AF-A0AB39FI21-F1
#
_entry.id   AF-A0AB39FI21-F1
#
_cell.length_a   1.000
_cell.length_b   1.000
_cell.length_c   1.000
_cell.angle_alpha   90.00
_cell.angle_beta   90.00
_cell.angle_gamma   90.00
#
_symmetry.space_group_name_H-M   'P 1'
#
loop_
_entity.id
_entity.type
_entity.pdbx_description
1 polymer ?
#
loop_
_entity_poly.entity_id
_entity_poly.type
_entity_poly.pdbx_seq_one_letter_code
_entity_poly.pdbx_strand_id
1 'polypeptide(L)' 'MTPQQIEQHRLACEARHILALPYGQRKPELDAIGKKRGQEAQKYLETEVKRQFRLKKEAHDFS' A
#
# COMPACT_ATOMS: atom_id res chain seq x y z
N MET A 1 -20.90 -3.83 1.05
CA MET A 1 -19.76 -2.89 1.15
C MET A 1 -20.18 -1.58 0.51
N THR A 2 -19.91 -0.45 1.17
CA THR A 2 -20.06 0.87 0.56
C THR A 2 -18.93 1.12 -0.45
N PRO A 3 -19.08 2.06 -1.40
CA PRO A 3 -18.00 2.44 -2.31
C PRO A 3 -16.68 2.79 -1.58
N GLN A 4 -16.78 3.40 -0.40
CA GLN A 4 -15.62 3.71 0.44
C GLN A 4 -14.95 2.44 1.01
N GLN A 5 -15.73 1.45 1.45
CA GLN A 5 -15.19 0.17 1.94
C GLN A 5 -14.51 -0.63 0.82
N ILE A 6 -15.05 -0.56 -0.41
CA ILE A 6 -14.42 -1.20 -1.58
C ILE A 6 -13.06 -0.56 -1.87
N GLU A 7 -12.97 0.77 -1.83
CA GLU A 7 -11.73 1.49 -2.07
C GLU A 7 -10.68 1.20 -0.99
N GLN A 8 -11.09 1.20 0.28
CA GLN A 8 -10.20 0.82 1.38
C GLN A 8 -9.70 -0.62 1.25
N HIS A 9 -10.56 -1.55 0.85
CA HIS A 9 -10.17 -2.93 0.62
C HIS A 9 -9.15 -3.05 -0.52
N ARG A 10 -9.37 -2.34 -1.63
CA ARG A 10 -8.44 -2.27 -2.75
C ARG A 10 -7.07 -1.73 -2.33
N LEU A 11 -7.04 -0.59 -1.63
CA LEU A 11 -5.81 0.01 -1.11
C LEU A 11 -5.05 -0.95 -0.20
N ALA A 12 -5.76 -1.67 0.68
CA ALA A 12 -5.13 -2.63 1.57
C ALA A 12 -4.54 -3.84 0.82
N CYS A 13 -5.16 -4.29 -0.27
CA CYS A 13 -4.64 -5.35 -1.13
C CYS A 13 -3.43 -4.87 -1.95
N GLU A 14 -3.50 -3.69 -2.54
CA GLU A 14 -2.39 -3.06 -3.29
C GLU A 14 -1.18 -2.82 -2.37
N ALA A 15 -1.40 -2.35 -1.14
CA ALA A 15 -0.31 -2.14 -0.18
C ALA A 15 0.39 -3.45 0.20
N ARG A 16 -0.37 -4.53 0.39
CA ARG A 16 0.19 -5.87 0.64
C ARG A 16 1.01 -6.36 -0.55
N HIS A 17 0.53 -6.14 -1.77
CA HIS A 17 1.27 -6.47 -2.99
C HIS A 17 2.59 -5.71 -3.06
N ILE A 18 2.59 -4.39 -2.87
CA ILE A 18 3.82 -3.57 -2.89
C ILE A 18 4.80 -4.04 -1.82
N LEU A 19 4.34 -4.37 -0.61
CA LEU A 19 5.22 -4.88 0.44
C LEU A 19 5.82 -6.26 0.14
N ALA A 20 5.15 -7.07 -0.69
CA ALA A 20 5.67 -8.35 -1.15
C ALA A 20 6.72 -8.20 -2.27
N LEU A 21 6.75 -7.08 -2.98
CA LEU A 21 7.77 -6.80 -3.99
C LEU A 21 9.15 -6.54 -3.37
N PRO A 22 10.24 -6.85 -4.09
CA PRO A 22 11.59 -6.44 -3.73
C PRO A 22 11.68 -4.93 -3.51
N TYR A 23 12.52 -4.50 -2.55
CA TYR A 23 12.62 -3.08 -2.16
C TYR A 23 12.81 -2.12 -3.35
N GLY A 24 13.66 -2.49 -4.31
CA GLY A 24 13.91 -1.69 -5.51
C GLY A 24 12.72 -1.56 -6.47
N GLN A 25 11.72 -2.44 -6.38
CA GLN A 25 10.52 -2.42 -7.24
C GLN A 25 9.32 -1.69 -6.61
N ARG A 26 9.34 -1.42 -5.30
CA ARG A 26 8.22 -0.79 -4.59
C ARG A 26 7.93 0.63 -5.07
N LYS A 27 8.98 1.43 -5.23
CA LYS A 27 8.86 2.83 -5.70
C LYS A 27 8.39 2.91 -7.16
N PRO A 28 8.97 2.14 -8.11
CA PRO A 28 8.43 2.06 -9.47
C PRO A 28 6.95 1.70 -9.53
N GLU A 29 6.48 0.76 -8.71
CA GLU A 29 5.07 0.35 -8.68
C GLU A 29 4.17 1.49 -8.15
N LEU A 30 4.58 2.17 -7.07
CA LEU A 30 3.87 3.35 -6.56
C LEU A 30 3.79 4.47 -7.60
N ASP A 31 4.88 4.73 -8.32
CA ASP A 31 4.92 5.75 -9.37
C ASP A 31 4.03 5.37 -10.57
N ALA A 32 3.97 4.08 -10.93
CA ALA A 32 3.08 3.58 -11.97
C ALA A 32 1.60 3.75 -11.59
N ILE A 33 1.26 3.53 -10.32
CA ILE A 33 -0.10 3.78 -9.80
C ILE A 33 -0.41 5.27 -9.83
N GLY A 34 0.52 6.14 -9.42
CA GLY A 34 0.38 7.58 -9.51
C GLY A 34 0.12 8.06 -10.94
N LYS A 35 0.81 7.48 -11.93
CA LYS A 35 0.56 7.76 -13.36
C LYS A 35 -0.82 7.30 -13.86
N LYS A 36 -1.31 6.15 -13.37
CA LYS A 36 -2.60 5.57 -13.81
C LYS A 36 -3.82 6.20 -13.13
N ARG A 37 -3.70 6.53 -11.84
CA ARG A 37 -4.84 6.88 -10.96
C ARG A 37 -4.72 8.26 -10.31
N GLY A 38 -3.61 8.96 -10.54
CA GLY A 38 -3.34 10.29 -10.00
C GLY A 38 -2.51 10.28 -8.71
N GLN A 39 -1.93 11.44 -8.39
CA GLN A 39 -1.02 11.58 -7.26
C GLN A 39 -1.70 11.39 -5.88
N GLU A 40 -2.99 11.70 -5.75
CA GLU A 40 -3.71 11.42 -4.51
C GLU A 40 -3.78 9.92 -4.22
N ALA A 41 -4.12 9.10 -5.23
CA ALA A 41 -4.15 7.64 -5.08
C ALA A 41 -2.77 7.09 -4.66
N GLN A 42 -1.69 7.62 -5.25
CA GLN A 42 -0.33 7.29 -4.86
C GLN A 42 -0.04 7.63 -3.39
N LYS A 43 -0.39 8.84 -2.93
CA LYS A 43 -0.17 9.27 -1.53
C LYS A 43 -0.95 8.42 -0.53
N TYR A 44 -2.21 8.11 -0.83
CA TYR A 44 -3.03 7.24 0.02
C TYR A 44 -2.44 5.84 0.12
N LEU A 45 -2.00 5.28 -1.02
CA LEU A 45 -1.39 3.97 -1.04
C LEU A 45 -0.04 3.93 -0.32
N GLU A 46 0.80 4.96 -0.48
CA GLU A 46 2.07 5.08 0.24
C GLU A 46 1.85 5.13 1.76
N THR A 47 0.81 5.83 2.20
CA THR A 47 0.42 5.90 3.62
C THR A 47 0.01 4.53 4.14
N GLU A 48 -0.80 3.78 3.39
CA GLU A 48 -1.25 2.44 3.78
C GLU A 48 -0.08 1.43 3.75
N VAL A 49 0.83 1.52 2.79
CA VAL A 49 2.07 0.71 2.75
C VAL A 49 2.91 0.94 4.01
N LYS A 50 3.11 2.20 4.44
CA LYS A 50 3.83 2.53 5.67
C LYS A 50 3.13 1.98 6.90
N ARG A 51 1.80 2.12 6.97
CA ARG A 51 0.98 1.59 8.08
C ARG A 51 1.11 0.07 8.18
N GLN A 52 0.96 -0.66 7.08
CA GLN A 52 1.08 -2.11 7.08
C GLN A 52 2.49 -2.60 7.36
N PHE A 53 3.52 -1.88 6.91
CA PHE A 53 4.90 -2.19 7.27
C PHE A 53 5.12 -2.08 8.79
N ARG A 54 4.60 -1.01 9.41
CA ARG A 54 4.66 -0.84 10.86
C ARG A 54 3.96 -1.97 11.60
N LEU A 55 2.73 -2.30 11.20
CA LEU A 55 1.97 -3.40 11.80
C LEU A 55 2.68 -4.76 11.66
N LYS A 56 3.29 -5.04 10.50
CA LYS A 56 4.09 -6.26 10.31
C LYS A 56 5.33 -6.28 11.20
N LYS A 57 6.01 -5.14 11.34
CA LYS A 57 7.17 -5.02 12.21
C LYS A 57 6.79 -5.23 13.67
N GLU A 58 5.72 -4.60 14.14
CA GLU A 58 5.19 -4.80 15.50
C GLU A 58 4.80 -6.27 15.73
N ALA A 59 4.13 -6.92 14.78
CA ALA A 59 3.80 -8.34 14.89
C ALA A 59 5.04 -9.25 14.93
N HIS A 60 6.11 -8.89 14.20
CA HIS A 60 7.37 -9.63 14.20
C HIS A 60 8.20 -9.40 15.47
N ASP A 61 8.20 -8.18 16.02
CA ASP A 61 8.96 -7.84 17.24
C ASP A 61 8.31 -8.41 18.52
N PHE A 62 7.05 -8.87 18.46
CA PHE A 62 6.32 -9.50 19.56
C PHE A 62 6.21 -11.04 19.47
N SER A 63 6.81 -11.68 18.47
CA SER A 63 6.92 -13.16 18.35
C SER A 63 8.32 -13.63 18.72
#